data_AF-A0A943BGD0-F1
#
_entry.id   AF-A0A943BGD0-F1
#
_cell.length_a   1.000
_cell.length_b   1.000
_cell.length_c   1.000
_cell.angle_alpha   90.00
_cell.angle_beta   90.00
_cell.angle_gamma   90.00
#
_symmetry.space_group_name_H-M   'P 1'
#
loop_
_entity.id
_entity.type
_entity.pdbx_description
1 polymer ?
#
loop_
_entity_poly.entity_id
_entity_poly.type
_entity_poly.pdbx_seq_one_letter_code
_entity_poly.pdbx_strand_id
1 'polypeptide(L)'
;MTYEQYEKRVAAIDGWFDKYIVETFTNTYHFGHLKKYHINQSDKFLMERSRRLKRDISTFVGKENEIVAMLVSCILENRQELIEYIADVDDCDVWEVTGKIKAPVHGKSYHYSMTHNWKDGACSCSYFKISFKKNEKNKNAIVITSAYPY
;
A
#
# COMPACT_ATOMS: atom_id res chain seq x y z
N MET A 1 18.10 -20.68 -1.84
CA MET A 1 19.27 -20.10 -1.10
C MET A 1 19.66 -20.98 0.10
N THR A 2 20.89 -20.93 0.65
CA THR A 2 21.17 -21.57 1.96
C THR A 2 20.71 -20.69 3.13
N TYR A 3 20.46 -21.28 4.30
CA TYR A 3 20.05 -20.52 5.49
C TYR A 3 21.10 -19.47 5.92
N GLU A 4 22.39 -19.83 5.90
CA GLU A 4 23.47 -18.89 6.24
C GLU A 4 23.55 -17.71 5.24
N GLN A 5 23.29 -17.96 3.95
CA GLN A 5 23.21 -16.90 2.94
C GLN A 5 22.02 -15.98 3.19
N TYR A 6 20.89 -16.54 3.61
CA TYR A 6 19.68 -15.80 3.97
C TYR A 6 19.92 -14.88 5.17
N GLU A 7 20.49 -15.38 6.27
CA GLU A 7 20.80 -14.57 7.45
C GLU A 7 21.75 -13.41 7.15
N LYS A 8 22.79 -13.66 6.33
CA LYS A 8 23.71 -12.60 5.88
C LYS A 8 22.99 -11.52 5.09
N ARG A 9 22.01 -11.89 4.26
CA ARG A 9 21.20 -10.93 3.50
C ARG A 9 20.27 -10.13 4.40
N VAL A 10 19.58 -10.77 5.34
CA VAL A 10 18.74 -10.08 6.34
C VAL A 10 19.55 -9.00 7.06
N ALA A 11 20.71 -9.36 7.62
CA ALA A 11 21.58 -8.41 8.33
C ALA A 11 22.09 -7.28 7.42
N ALA A 12 22.43 -7.59 6.17
CA ALA A 12 22.86 -6.58 5.22
C ALA A 12 21.73 -5.60 4.86
N ILE A 13 20.50 -6.07 4.68
CA ILE A 13 19.33 -5.25 4.36
C ILE A 13 18.92 -4.38 5.55
N ASP A 14 18.90 -4.97 6.76
CA ASP A 14 18.56 -4.27 8.00
C ASP A 14 19.41 -2.99 8.20
N GLY A 15 20.69 -3.04 7.83
CA GLY A 15 21.61 -1.90 7.95
C GLY A 15 21.28 -0.68 7.07
N TRP A 16 20.43 -0.81 6.04
CA TRP A 16 20.06 0.32 5.16
C TRP A 16 18.56 0.49 4.93
N PHE A 17 17.71 -0.46 5.35
CA PHE A 17 16.30 -0.51 5.01
C PHE A 17 15.54 0.78 5.35
N ASP A 18 15.59 1.22 6.60
CA ASP A 18 14.81 2.36 7.08
C ASP A 18 15.16 3.65 6.32
N LYS A 19 16.46 3.87 6.10
CA LYS A 19 16.97 5.01 5.32
C LYS A 19 16.46 4.96 3.88
N TYR A 20 16.56 3.80 3.24
CA TYR A 20 16.04 3.59 1.90
C TYR A 20 14.54 3.91 1.80
N ILE A 21 13.73 3.45 2.77
CA ILE A 21 12.29 3.71 2.77
C ILE A 21 12.01 5.22 2.85
N VAL A 22 12.62 5.92 3.80
CA VAL A 22 12.38 7.35 4.04
C VAL A 22 12.85 8.21 2.86
N GLU A 23 13.99 7.88 2.25
CA GLU A 23 14.54 8.64 1.12
C GLU A 23 13.81 8.35 -0.21
N THR A 24 13.25 7.15 -0.37
CA THR A 24 12.61 6.73 -1.63
C THR A 24 11.13 7.10 -1.66
N PHE A 25 10.37 6.81 -0.61
CA PHE A 25 8.90 6.90 -0.62
C PHE A 25 8.40 8.25 -0.13
N THR A 26 8.89 9.33 -0.73
CA THR A 26 8.65 10.71 -0.27
C THR A 26 7.35 11.34 -0.80
N ASN A 27 6.72 10.73 -1.81
CA ASN A 27 5.56 11.29 -2.49
C ASN A 27 4.68 10.21 -3.12
N THR A 28 3.50 10.63 -3.59
CA THR A 28 2.44 9.75 -4.10
C THR A 28 2.81 8.98 -5.39
N TYR A 29 3.82 9.41 -6.15
CA TYR A 29 4.23 8.73 -7.39
C TYR A 29 4.91 7.38 -7.15
N HIS A 30 5.44 7.15 -5.94
CA HIS A 30 6.10 5.88 -5.58
C HIS A 30 5.10 4.80 -5.13
N PHE A 31 3.81 5.12 -5.00
CA PHE A 31 2.77 4.22 -4.49
C PHE A 31 1.83 3.71 -5.60
N GLY A 32 2.39 3.38 -6.76
CA GLY A 32 1.65 2.87 -7.91
C GLY A 32 0.58 3.83 -8.40
N HIS A 33 -0.69 3.42 -8.33
CA HIS A 33 -1.83 4.23 -8.78
C HIS A 33 -2.50 5.06 -7.67
N LEU A 34 -1.84 5.23 -6.52
CA LEU A 34 -2.37 5.96 -5.36
C LEU A 34 -2.93 7.34 -5.74
N LYS A 35 -2.13 8.20 -6.37
CA LYS A 35 -2.54 9.55 -6.79
C LYS A 35 -3.74 9.55 -7.72
N LYS A 36 -3.80 8.58 -8.64
CA LYS A 36 -4.80 8.55 -9.70
C LYS A 36 -6.16 8.03 -9.21
N TYR A 37 -6.16 7.07 -8.28
CA TYR A 37 -7.37 6.29 -7.98
C TYR A 37 -7.74 6.22 -6.50
N HIS A 38 -6.84 6.55 -5.58
CA HIS A 38 -7.02 6.25 -4.16
C HIS A 38 -6.77 7.44 -3.23
N ILE A 39 -6.62 8.66 -3.74
CA ILE A 39 -6.54 9.89 -2.92
C ILE A 39 -7.67 10.84 -3.30
N ASN A 40 -8.41 11.30 -2.29
CA ASN A 40 -9.44 12.35 -2.35
C ASN A 40 -10.43 12.20 -3.52
N GLN A 41 -10.79 10.96 -3.88
CA GLN A 41 -11.74 10.73 -4.97
C GLN A 41 -13.17 11.08 -4.54
N SER A 42 -13.93 11.64 -5.48
CA SER A 42 -15.35 11.94 -5.28
C SER A 42 -16.19 10.68 -5.21
N ASP A 43 -17.33 10.73 -4.52
CA ASP A 43 -18.26 9.61 -4.42
C ASP A 43 -18.75 9.17 -5.80
N LYS A 44 -19.07 10.13 -6.68
CA LYS A 44 -19.43 9.88 -8.07
C LYS A 44 -18.36 9.04 -8.79
N PHE A 45 -17.08 9.38 -8.63
CA PHE A 45 -16.00 8.62 -9.23
C PHE A 45 -15.93 7.19 -8.68
N LEU A 46 -16.02 7.02 -7.37
CA LEU A 46 -15.96 5.71 -6.71
C LEU A 46 -17.11 4.81 -7.16
N MET A 47 -18.34 5.33 -7.17
CA MET A 47 -19.55 4.63 -7.62
C MET A 47 -19.46 4.24 -9.10
N GLU A 48 -19.08 5.17 -9.99
CA GLU A 48 -18.95 4.90 -11.43
C GLU A 48 -17.87 3.85 -11.70
N ARG A 49 -16.73 3.92 -10.99
CA ARG A 49 -15.65 2.95 -11.10
C ARG A 49 -16.05 1.59 -10.54
N SER A 50 -16.77 1.55 -9.42
CA SER A 50 -17.26 0.32 -8.79
C SER A 50 -18.23 -0.40 -9.73
N ARG A 51 -19.18 0.33 -10.33
CA ARG A 51 -20.07 -0.18 -11.39
C ARG A 51 -19.29 -0.78 -12.56
N ARG A 52 -18.33 -0.01 -13.11
CA ARG A 52 -17.59 -0.40 -14.31
C ARG A 52 -16.71 -1.62 -14.07
N LEU A 53 -16.03 -1.68 -12.93
CA LEU A 53 -15.08 -2.74 -12.61
C LEU A 53 -15.72 -3.92 -11.87
N LYS A 54 -16.99 -3.81 -11.48
CA LYS A 54 -17.75 -4.81 -10.72
C LYS A 54 -17.04 -5.25 -9.43
N ARG A 55 -16.50 -4.28 -8.69
CA ARG A 55 -15.77 -4.51 -7.43
C ARG A 55 -15.82 -3.30 -6.52
N ASP A 56 -15.43 -3.50 -5.27
CA ASP A 56 -15.33 -2.46 -4.27
C ASP A 56 -14.23 -1.45 -4.62
N ILE A 57 -14.51 -0.17 -4.41
CA ILE A 57 -13.56 0.91 -4.70
C ILE A 57 -13.46 1.81 -3.51
N SER A 58 -12.23 2.12 -3.11
CA SER A 58 -11.93 2.94 -1.95
C SER A 58 -10.93 4.06 -2.25
N THR A 59 -10.95 5.07 -1.40
CA THR A 59 -10.02 6.20 -1.43
C THR A 59 -9.68 6.65 -0.02
N PHE A 60 -8.43 7.06 0.18
CA PHE A 60 -8.03 7.88 1.30
C PHE A 60 -8.64 9.28 1.15
N VAL A 61 -8.92 9.91 2.28
CA VAL A 61 -9.39 11.29 2.41
C VAL A 61 -8.48 12.00 3.43
N GLY A 62 -7.85 13.09 3.02
CA GLY A 62 -6.86 13.81 3.84
C GLY A 62 -5.81 14.52 2.98
N LYS A 63 -4.80 15.15 3.60
CA LYS A 63 -3.71 15.76 2.84
C LYS A 63 -2.77 14.70 2.29
N GLU A 64 -2.24 14.91 1.08
CA GLU A 64 -1.35 13.94 0.43
C GLU A 64 -0.12 13.59 1.28
N ASN A 65 0.50 14.59 1.91
CA ASN A 65 1.67 14.40 2.77
C ASN A 65 1.35 13.58 4.03
N GLU A 66 0.17 13.78 4.63
CA GLU A 66 -0.29 13.01 5.80
C GLU A 66 -0.57 11.55 5.42
N ILE A 67 -1.16 11.32 4.23
CA ILE A 67 -1.37 9.98 3.68
C ILE A 67 -0.03 9.29 3.43
N VAL A 68 0.91 9.95 2.73
CA VAL A 68 2.24 9.38 2.47
C VAL A 68 2.98 9.07 3.76
N ALA A 69 2.98 9.98 4.74
CA ALA A 69 3.60 9.74 6.05
C ALA A 69 2.99 8.53 6.77
N MET A 70 1.65 8.36 6.73
CA MET A 70 0.97 7.20 7.30
C MET A 70 1.38 5.89 6.61
N LEU A 71 1.48 5.88 5.28
CA LEU A 71 1.92 4.72 4.51
C LEU A 71 3.39 4.35 4.83
N VAL A 72 4.28 5.35 4.87
CA VAL A 72 5.69 5.15 5.24
C VAL A 72 5.83 4.62 6.68
N SER A 73 5.07 5.18 7.63
CA SER A 73 5.05 4.69 9.01
C SER A 73 4.66 3.22 9.07
N CYS A 74 3.65 2.80 8.31
CA CYS A 74 3.22 1.40 8.25
C CYS A 74 4.30 0.49 7.64
N ILE A 75 5.04 0.95 6.64
CA ILE A 75 6.16 0.19 6.07
C ILE A 75 7.24 -0.05 7.14
N LEU A 76 7.60 0.98 7.89
CA LEU A 76 8.61 0.88 8.95
C LEU A 76 8.13 0.05 10.15
N GLU A 77 6.85 0.15 10.51
CA GLU A 77 6.22 -0.71 11.53
C GLU A 77 6.31 -2.20 11.16
N ASN A 78 6.32 -2.53 9.85
CA ASN A 78 6.44 -3.90 9.34
C ASN A 78 7.85 -4.19 8.74
N ARG A 79 8.88 -3.47 9.21
CA ARG A 79 10.24 -3.56 8.62
C ARG A 79 10.79 -4.98 8.59
N GLN A 80 10.66 -5.75 9.66
CA GLN A 80 11.26 -7.08 9.77
C GLN A 80 10.71 -8.02 8.70
N GLU A 81 9.38 -8.05 8.56
CA GLU A 81 8.68 -8.87 7.56
C GLU A 81 9.11 -8.51 6.13
N LEU A 82 9.25 -7.21 5.84
CA LEU A 82 9.70 -6.74 4.53
C LEU A 82 11.19 -7.00 4.26
N ILE A 83 12.04 -6.94 5.29
CA ILE A 83 13.46 -7.30 5.21
C ILE A 83 13.60 -8.78 4.84
N GLU A 84 12.85 -9.65 5.53
CA GLU A 84 12.82 -11.10 5.25
C GLU A 84 12.31 -11.39 3.84
N TYR A 85 11.22 -10.73 3.43
CA TYR A 85 10.73 -10.80 2.06
C TYR A 85 11.81 -10.42 1.04
N ILE A 86 12.57 -9.33 1.23
CA ILE A 86 13.64 -8.93 0.30
C ILE A 86 14.84 -9.90 0.35
N ALA A 87 15.12 -10.47 1.52
CA ALA A 87 16.24 -11.38 1.73
C ALA A 87 16.04 -12.71 1.00
N ASP A 88 14.83 -13.25 1.00
CA ASP A 88 14.46 -14.41 0.19
C ASP A 88 14.52 -14.03 -1.30
N VAL A 89 15.37 -14.68 -2.11
CA VAL A 89 15.46 -14.36 -3.55
C VAL A 89 14.52 -15.20 -4.40
N ASP A 90 14.02 -16.29 -3.82
CA ASP A 90 13.18 -17.27 -4.50
C ASP A 90 11.70 -16.84 -4.43
N ASP A 91 11.31 -16.08 -3.39
CA ASP A 91 9.99 -15.44 -3.32
C ASP A 91 9.84 -14.33 -4.38
N CYS A 92 8.91 -14.50 -5.32
CA CYS A 92 8.57 -13.50 -6.33
C CYS A 92 7.11 -13.03 -6.26
N ASP A 93 6.40 -13.42 -5.20
CA ASP A 93 4.99 -13.13 -5.04
C ASP A 93 4.76 -11.68 -4.60
N VAL A 94 3.49 -11.27 -4.66
CA VAL A 94 3.07 -9.98 -4.11
C VAL A 94 3.03 -10.09 -2.60
N TRP A 95 3.83 -9.27 -1.93
CA TRP A 95 3.75 -9.16 -0.48
C TRP A 95 2.78 -8.06 -0.08
N GLU A 96 1.98 -8.25 0.97
CA GLU A 96 0.99 -7.26 1.40
C GLU A 96 1.08 -6.99 2.90
N VAL A 97 1.27 -5.72 3.27
CA VAL A 97 1.19 -5.31 4.68
C VAL A 97 -0.09 -4.52 4.93
N THR A 98 -0.61 -4.64 6.13
CA THR A 98 -1.85 -3.98 6.56
C THR A 98 -1.53 -2.93 7.62
N GLY A 99 -2.10 -1.73 7.46
CA GLY A 99 -2.03 -0.66 8.42
C GLY A 99 -3.41 -0.20 8.87
N LYS A 100 -3.47 0.43 10.05
CA LYS A 100 -4.69 1.08 10.55
C LYS A 100 -4.74 2.53 10.09
N ILE A 101 -5.90 2.97 9.60
CA ILE A 101 -6.13 4.38 9.27
C ILE A 101 -6.17 5.20 10.57
N LYS A 102 -5.35 6.25 10.62
CA LYS A 102 -5.21 7.14 11.79
C LYS A 102 -5.54 8.57 11.36
N ALA A 103 -6.20 9.32 12.25
CA ALA A 103 -6.49 10.73 12.04
C ALA A 103 -5.19 11.52 11.78
N PRO A 104 -5.21 12.57 10.92
CA PRO A 104 -6.37 13.16 10.25
C PRO A 104 -6.78 12.46 8.94
N VAL A 105 -6.16 11.34 8.59
CA VAL A 105 -6.52 10.57 7.39
C VAL A 105 -7.75 9.74 7.69
N HIS A 106 -8.65 9.68 6.71
CA HIS A 106 -9.82 8.81 6.71
C HIS A 106 -9.78 7.93 5.46
N GLY A 107 -10.54 6.83 5.47
CA GLY A 107 -10.79 6.03 4.28
C GLY A 107 -12.28 5.88 4.07
N LYS A 108 -12.69 5.84 2.81
CA LYS A 108 -14.06 5.52 2.45
C LYS A 108 -14.11 4.58 1.25
N SER A 109 -15.13 3.74 1.21
CA SER A 109 -15.36 2.77 0.14
C SER A 109 -16.81 2.77 -0.33
N TYR A 110 -16.99 2.36 -1.58
CA TYR A 110 -18.28 1.97 -2.12
C TYR A 110 -18.20 0.50 -2.52
N HIS A 111 -19.06 -0.31 -1.92
CA HIS A 111 -19.15 -1.73 -2.22
C HIS A 111 -19.92 -1.96 -3.51
N TYR A 112 -19.46 -2.88 -4.34
CA TYR A 112 -20.20 -3.22 -5.55
C TYR A 112 -21.55 -3.84 -5.19
N SER A 113 -22.59 -3.36 -5.87
CA SER A 113 -23.94 -3.92 -5.79
C SER A 113 -24.46 -4.11 -7.20
N MET A 114 -25.03 -5.28 -7.51
CA MET A 114 -25.66 -5.54 -8.81
C MET A 114 -26.79 -4.56 -9.14
N THR A 115 -27.50 -4.07 -8.12
CA THR A 115 -28.56 -3.07 -8.28
C THR A 115 -28.01 -1.66 -8.34
N HIS A 116 -26.70 -1.47 -8.11
CA HIS A 116 -26.05 -0.17 -7.98
C HIS A 116 -26.75 0.75 -6.96
N ASN A 117 -27.34 0.14 -5.93
CA ASN A 117 -28.04 0.87 -4.88
C ASN A 117 -27.04 1.28 -3.78
N TRP A 118 -26.68 2.56 -3.77
CA TRP A 118 -25.76 3.16 -2.79
C TRP A 118 -26.43 4.25 -1.96
N LYS A 119 -27.70 4.07 -1.60
CA LYS A 119 -28.47 5.03 -0.81
C LYS A 119 -27.86 5.32 0.56
N ASP A 120 -27.16 4.34 1.13
CA ASP A 120 -26.50 4.46 2.44
C ASP A 120 -25.17 5.22 2.37
N GLY A 121 -24.75 5.65 1.18
CA GLY A 121 -23.53 6.43 0.98
C GLY A 121 -22.26 5.58 1.07
N ALA A 122 -21.15 6.25 1.39
CA ALA A 122 -19.85 5.62 1.50
C ALA A 122 -19.67 4.91 2.85
N CYS A 123 -19.08 3.73 2.84
CA CYS A 123 -18.67 3.02 4.04
C CYS A 123 -17.32 3.54 4.53
N SER A 124 -17.14 3.71 5.84
CA SER A 124 -15.86 4.11 6.41
C SER A 124 -14.88 2.94 6.44
N CYS A 125 -13.65 3.15 5.95
CA CYS A 125 -12.57 2.17 6.08
C CYS A 125 -11.80 2.41 7.38
N SER A 126 -11.45 1.33 8.08
CA SER A 126 -10.61 1.38 9.29
C SER A 126 -9.16 0.98 9.03
N TYR A 127 -8.92 0.29 7.92
CA TYR A 127 -7.61 -0.26 7.57
C TYR A 127 -7.24 0.14 6.16
N PHE A 128 -5.97 -0.06 5.83
CA PHE A 128 -5.46 0.03 4.49
C PHE A 128 -4.43 -1.06 4.26
N LYS A 129 -4.16 -1.31 2.98
CA LYS A 129 -3.19 -2.30 2.54
C LYS A 129 -2.17 -1.65 1.62
N ILE A 130 -0.93 -2.12 1.69
CA ILE A 130 0.13 -1.77 0.74
C ILE A 130 0.65 -3.06 0.13
N SER A 131 0.66 -3.14 -1.20
CA SER A 131 1.14 -4.31 -1.95
C SER A 131 2.51 -4.02 -2.56
N PHE A 132 3.48 -4.89 -2.32
CA PHE A 132 4.87 -4.78 -2.75
C PHE A 132 5.23 -5.86 -3.75
N LYS A 133 6.21 -5.54 -4.60
CA LYS A 133 6.96 -6.50 -5.40
C LYS A 133 8.43 -6.15 -5.34
N LYS A 134 9.30 -7.14 -5.50
CA LYS A 134 10.72 -6.91 -5.78
C LYS A 134 10.90 -6.21 -7.13
N ASN A 135 11.78 -5.22 -7.18
CA ASN A 135 12.12 -4.54 -8.41
C ASN A 135 12.88 -5.51 -9.34
N GLU A 136 12.39 -5.66 -10.57
CA GLU A 136 12.99 -6.58 -11.55
C GLU A 136 14.43 -6.23 -11.92
N LYS A 137 14.79 -4.94 -11.88
CA LYS A 137 16.13 -4.44 -12.21
C LYS A 137 17.08 -4.42 -11.01
N ASN A 138 16.54 -4.37 -9.79
CA ASN A 138 17.31 -4.42 -8.55
C ASN A 138 16.53 -5.20 -7.51
N LYS A 139 16.82 -6.50 -7.37
CA LYS A 139 16.08 -7.39 -6.45
C LYS A 139 16.25 -7.03 -4.97
N ASN A 140 17.19 -6.14 -4.62
CA ASN A 140 17.31 -5.60 -3.27
C ASN A 140 16.37 -4.40 -3.03
N ALA A 141 15.69 -3.88 -4.05
CA ALA A 141 14.74 -2.79 -3.93
C ALA A 141 13.30 -3.31 -4.03
N ILE A 142 12.38 -2.67 -3.31
CA ILE A 142 10.94 -2.92 -3.42
C ILE A 142 10.25 -1.84 -4.26
N VAL A 143 9.18 -2.25 -4.94
CA VAL A 143 8.25 -1.39 -5.66
C VAL A 143 6.88 -1.53 -5.02
N ILE A 144 6.25 -0.42 -4.65
CA ILE A 144 4.85 -0.42 -4.22
C ILE A 144 3.97 -0.40 -5.46
N THR A 145 3.17 -1.45 -5.61
CA THR A 145 2.27 -1.62 -6.76
C THR A 145 0.89 -1.03 -6.51
N SER A 146 0.44 -1.03 -5.26
CA SER A 146 -0.80 -0.39 -4.85
C SER A 146 -0.82 -0.05 -3.36
N ALA A 147 -1.59 0.98 -3.00
CA ALA A 147 -1.94 1.29 -1.63
C ALA A 147 -3.37 1.83 -1.61
N TYR A 148 -4.25 1.24 -0.79
CA TYR A 148 -5.67 1.62 -0.74
C TYR A 148 -6.34 1.25 0.59
N PRO A 149 -7.37 2.02 1.04
CA PRO A 149 -8.18 1.67 2.19
C PRO A 149 -9.06 0.44 1.95
N TYR A 150 -9.47 -0.23 3.01
CA TYR A 150 -10.55 -1.22 2.96
C TYR A 150 -11.32 -1.28 4.28
#